data_AF-A0A7S3T742-F1
#
_entry.id   AF-A0A7S3T742-F1
#
_cell.length_a   1.000
_cell.length_b   1.000
_cell.length_c   1.000
_cell.angle_alpha   90.00
_cell.angle_beta   90.00
_cell.angle_gamma   90.00
#
_symmetry.space_group_name_H-M   'P 1'
#
loop_
_entity.id
_entity.type
_entity.pdbx_description
1 polymer ?
#
loop_
_entity_poly.entity_id
_entity_poly.type
_entity_poly.pdbx_seq_one_letter_code
_entity_poly.pdbx_strand_id
1 'polypeptide(L)'
;ACTSCEPYTMLFGWLVDNPKNPAASRVTLFSRALDAWWDTPEVTTPLLKFMAEFVYNKAQRITFDQSSPNGILLFREASTILVTYGTRILQRTQFTDLYTEKYKGIGVALDMFSHALHGNYTNFGVFELYSDNSLSQSMSLALQMCLAIPLQELNHYLKALKPYYYFLELAT
;
A
#
# COMPACT_ATOMS: atom_id res chain seq x y z
N ALA A 1 -6.01 -1.02 20.04
CA ALA A 1 -5.11 -0.63 18.93
C ALA A 1 -3.90 -1.55 18.97
N CYS A 2 -3.44 -2.07 17.82
CA CYS A 2 -2.27 -2.95 17.73
C CYS A 2 -0.96 -2.13 17.78
N THR A 3 -0.73 -1.45 18.90
CA THR A 3 0.37 -0.48 19.07
C THR A 3 1.68 -1.11 19.52
N SER A 4 1.68 -2.38 19.91
CA SER A 4 2.85 -3.15 20.34
C SER A 4 3.09 -4.36 19.43
N CYS A 5 4.29 -4.93 19.53
CA CYS A 5 4.75 -6.03 18.68
C CYS A 5 3.88 -7.30 18.80
N GLU A 6 3.47 -7.70 20.01
CA GLU A 6 2.67 -8.91 20.24
C GLU A 6 1.27 -8.88 19.58
N PRO A 7 0.40 -7.88 19.84
CA PRO A 7 -0.89 -7.77 19.17
C PRO A 7 -0.75 -7.64 17.65
N TYR A 8 0.29 -6.95 17.17
CA TYR A 8 0.56 -6.87 15.74
C TYR A 8 0.90 -8.24 15.17
N THR A 9 1.80 -9.00 15.81
CA THR A 9 2.22 -10.33 15.35
C THR A 9 1.04 -11.30 15.32
N MET A 10 0.15 -11.24 16.32
CA MET A 10 -1.09 -12.01 16.33
C MET A 10 -2.00 -11.65 15.14
N LEU A 11 -2.23 -10.36 14.91
CA LEU A 11 -3.04 -9.89 13.78
C LEU A 11 -2.41 -10.23 12.43
N PHE A 12 -1.08 -10.09 12.31
CA PHE A 12 -0.32 -10.43 11.12
C PHE A 12 -0.44 -11.92 10.81
N GLY A 13 -0.24 -12.79 11.81
CA GLY A 13 -0.42 -14.24 11.65
C GLY A 13 -1.84 -14.62 11.26
N TRP A 14 -2.85 -13.92 11.77
CA TRP A 14 -4.24 -14.13 11.37
C TRP A 14 -4.55 -13.57 9.98
N LEU A 15 -3.98 -12.45 9.54
CA LEU A 15 -4.30 -11.88 8.22
C LEU A 15 -3.53 -12.57 7.08
N VAL A 16 -2.22 -12.74 7.25
CA VAL A 16 -1.29 -13.18 6.19
C VAL A 16 -1.14 -14.72 6.22
N ASP A 17 -2.16 -15.42 6.71
CA ASP A 17 -2.13 -16.83 7.12
C ASP A 17 -1.40 -17.75 6.12
N ASN A 18 -0.35 -18.41 6.64
CA ASN A 18 0.52 -19.43 6.07
C ASN A 18 1.36 -19.09 4.80
N PRO A 19 2.69 -18.84 4.94
CA PRO A 19 3.63 -18.67 3.82
C PRO A 19 3.62 -19.78 2.76
N LYS A 20 3.16 -20.99 3.13
CA LYS A 20 3.14 -22.16 2.27
C LYS A 20 1.97 -22.17 1.28
N ASN A 21 0.93 -21.35 1.52
CA ASN A 21 -0.17 -21.19 0.57
C ASN A 21 -0.62 -19.72 0.52
N PRO A 22 0.07 -18.87 -0.28
CA PRO A 22 -0.25 -17.46 -0.43
C PRO A 22 -1.71 -17.19 -0.85
N ALA A 23 -2.34 -18.12 -1.57
CA ALA A 23 -3.75 -18.00 -1.98
C ALA A 23 -4.75 -18.14 -0.82
N ALA A 24 -4.30 -18.62 0.34
CA ALA A 24 -5.10 -18.72 1.56
C ALA A 24 -4.96 -17.48 2.47
N SER A 25 -4.10 -16.52 2.11
CA SER A 25 -3.96 -15.25 2.84
C SER A 25 -5.30 -14.53 2.89
N ARG A 26 -5.75 -14.17 4.09
CA ARG A 26 -7.01 -13.43 4.29
C ARG A 26 -6.91 -12.02 3.70
N VAL A 27 -5.70 -11.49 3.51
CA VAL A 27 -5.47 -10.21 2.83
C VAL A 27 -5.95 -10.25 1.37
N THR A 28 -6.00 -11.42 0.73
CA THR A 28 -6.59 -11.58 -0.62
C THR A 28 -8.03 -11.05 -0.69
N LEU A 29 -8.79 -11.12 0.42
CA LEU A 29 -10.14 -10.54 0.47
C LEU A 29 -10.13 -9.03 0.27
N PHE A 30 -9.08 -8.33 0.71
CA PHE A 30 -8.93 -6.89 0.51
C PHE A 30 -8.66 -6.56 -0.95
N SER A 31 -7.78 -7.32 -1.61
CA SER A 31 -7.56 -7.17 -3.06
C SER A 31 -8.84 -7.45 -3.85
N ARG A 32 -9.60 -8.49 -3.49
CA ARG A 32 -10.90 -8.78 -4.13
C ARG A 32 -11.94 -7.69 -3.89
N ALA A 33 -11.99 -7.14 -2.68
CA ALA A 33 -12.88 -6.03 -2.37
C ALA A 33 -12.49 -4.77 -3.17
N LEU A 34 -11.20 -4.46 -3.26
CA LEU A 34 -10.72 -3.36 -4.10
C LEU A 34 -11.05 -3.59 -5.58
N ASP A 35 -10.90 -4.81 -6.10
CA ASP A 35 -11.21 -5.08 -7.50
C ASP A 35 -12.73 -5.02 -7.80
N ALA A 36 -13.59 -5.29 -6.81
CA ALA A 36 -15.04 -5.21 -6.95
C ALA A 36 -15.61 -3.80 -6.76
N TRP A 37 -15.05 -3.03 -5.82
CA TRP A 37 -15.56 -1.71 -5.40
C TRP A 37 -14.53 -0.59 -5.61
N TRP A 38 -13.66 -0.72 -6.60
CA TRP A 38 -12.57 0.23 -6.89
C TRP A 38 -13.07 1.67 -7.12
N ASP A 39 -14.33 1.83 -7.56
CA ASP A 39 -14.99 3.09 -7.87
C ASP A 39 -15.81 3.67 -6.71
N THR A 40 -15.82 3.01 -5.54
CA THR A 40 -16.60 3.39 -4.37
C THR A 40 -15.67 3.87 -3.23
N PRO A 41 -15.41 5.18 -3.09
CA PRO A 41 -14.44 5.73 -2.13
C PRO A 41 -14.73 5.38 -0.68
N GLU A 42 -15.99 5.17 -0.34
CA GLU A 42 -16.48 4.77 0.99
C GLU A 42 -15.96 3.38 1.40
N VAL A 43 -15.61 2.54 0.42
CA VAL A 43 -15.03 1.21 0.63
C VAL A 43 -13.51 1.24 0.46
N THR A 44 -13.02 1.85 -0.62
CA THR A 44 -11.59 1.84 -0.95
C THR A 44 -10.76 2.65 0.05
N THR A 45 -11.22 3.84 0.46
CA THR A 45 -10.48 4.72 1.37
C THR A 45 -10.22 4.07 2.74
N PRO A 46 -11.22 3.55 3.48
CA PRO A 46 -10.94 2.93 4.78
C PRO A 46 -10.08 1.67 4.67
N LEU A 47 -10.24 0.88 3.59
CA LEU A 47 -9.40 -0.30 3.35
C LEU A 47 -7.94 0.09 3.12
N LEU A 48 -7.68 1.07 2.24
CA LEU A 48 -6.34 1.59 2.00
C LEU A 48 -5.73 2.21 3.27
N LYS A 49 -6.51 2.94 4.07
CA LYS A 49 -6.06 3.48 5.35
C LYS A 49 -5.71 2.39 6.36
N PHE A 50 -6.53 1.35 6.45
CA PHE A 50 -6.23 0.20 7.29
C PHE A 50 -4.90 -0.42 6.87
N MET A 51 -4.69 -0.64 5.57
CA MET A 51 -3.44 -1.19 5.06
C MET A 51 -2.25 -0.26 5.29
N ALA A 52 -2.43 1.05 5.13
CA ALA A 52 -1.40 2.05 5.42
C ALA A 52 -0.94 1.97 6.87
N GLU A 53 -1.87 1.86 7.81
CA GLU A 53 -1.54 1.64 9.22
C GLU A 53 -0.92 0.27 9.45
N PHE A 54 -1.45 -0.79 8.82
CA PHE A 54 -1.00 -2.18 9.01
C PHE A 54 0.47 -2.38 8.65
N VAL A 55 0.95 -1.75 7.57
CA VAL A 55 2.35 -1.81 7.12
C VAL A 55 3.25 -0.79 7.82
N TYR A 56 2.68 0.18 8.54
CA TYR A 56 3.48 1.24 9.15
C TYR A 56 4.24 0.75 10.39
N ASN A 57 5.56 0.64 10.30
CA ASN A 57 6.42 0.24 11.42
C ASN A 57 6.63 1.34 12.48
N LYS A 58 5.53 1.90 12.98
CA LYS A 58 5.54 2.90 14.04
C LYS A 58 6.08 2.32 15.34
N ALA A 59 7.06 3.00 15.95
CA ALA A 59 7.69 2.59 17.20
C ALA A 59 8.26 1.16 17.19
N GLN A 60 8.77 0.70 16.05
CA GLN A 60 9.36 -0.65 15.89
C GLN A 60 8.37 -1.77 16.26
N ARG A 61 7.08 -1.58 15.99
CA ARG A 61 6.04 -2.59 16.25
C ARG A 61 6.07 -3.78 15.29
N ILE A 62 6.73 -3.62 14.13
CA ILE A 62 6.93 -4.66 13.11
C ILE A 62 8.40 -5.08 13.19
N THR A 63 8.66 -6.19 13.86
CA THR A 63 9.99 -6.77 13.98
C THR A 63 9.92 -8.23 13.54
N PHE A 64 10.48 -8.51 12.37
CA PHE A 64 10.61 -9.88 11.87
C PHE A 64 12.06 -10.34 12.01
N ASP A 65 12.23 -11.63 12.28
CA ASP A 65 13.56 -12.25 12.26
C ASP A 65 14.15 -12.17 10.85
N GLN A 66 15.46 -11.97 10.72
CA GLN A 66 16.13 -11.84 9.40
C GLN A 66 15.98 -13.09 8.53
N SER A 67 15.77 -14.26 9.14
CA SER A 67 15.52 -15.51 8.42
C SER A 67 14.04 -15.72 8.04
N SER A 68 13.14 -14.84 8.51
CA SER A 68 11.71 -14.97 8.30
C SER A 68 11.27 -14.41 6.94
N PRO A 69 10.41 -15.10 6.19
CA PRO A 69 9.83 -14.57 4.96
C PRO A 69 8.74 -13.51 5.21
N ASN A 70 8.36 -13.25 6.47
CA ASN A 70 7.21 -12.40 6.82
C ASN A 70 7.32 -10.97 6.29
N GLY A 71 8.54 -10.40 6.29
CA GLY A 71 8.76 -9.06 5.75
C GLY A 71 8.50 -8.98 4.24
N ILE A 72 8.94 -10.00 3.52
CA ILE A 72 8.70 -10.14 2.08
C ILE A 72 7.21 -10.31 1.82
N LEU A 73 6.53 -11.18 2.58
CA LEU A 73 5.09 -11.40 2.47
C LEU A 73 4.29 -10.11 2.72
N LEU A 74 4.59 -9.40 3.81
CA LEU A 74 3.92 -8.14 4.15
C LEU A 74 4.05 -7.12 3.01
N PHE A 75 5.25 -6.98 2.45
CA PHE A 75 5.49 -6.07 1.34
C PHE A 75 4.73 -6.50 0.09
N ARG A 76 4.72 -7.80 -0.25
CA ARG A 76 3.98 -8.34 -1.40
C ARG A 76 2.47 -8.11 -1.30
N GLU A 77 1.90 -8.25 -0.11
CA GLU A 77 0.49 -7.96 0.13
C GLU A 77 0.18 -6.46 -0.10
N ALA A 78 1.02 -5.58 0.44
CA ALA A 78 0.92 -4.13 0.22
C ALA A 78 1.04 -3.77 -1.27
N SER A 79 2.02 -4.35 -1.96
CA SER A 79 2.24 -4.22 -3.40
C SER A 79 1.03 -4.68 -4.22
N THR A 80 0.44 -5.84 -3.86
CA THR A 80 -0.72 -6.39 -4.55
C THR A 80 -1.93 -5.47 -4.41
N ILE A 81 -2.16 -4.93 -3.21
CA ILE A 81 -3.22 -3.96 -2.93
C ILE A 81 -3.01 -2.66 -3.71
N LEU A 82 -1.78 -2.13 -3.71
CA LEU A 82 -1.41 -0.94 -4.48
C LEU A 82 -1.68 -1.14 -5.97
N VAL A 83 -1.23 -2.26 -6.53
CA VAL A 83 -1.38 -2.57 -7.96
C VAL A 83 -2.85 -2.74 -8.33
N THR A 84 -3.62 -3.50 -7.53
CA THR A 84 -5.05 -3.72 -7.77
C THR A 84 -5.83 -2.41 -7.81
N TYR A 85 -5.63 -1.53 -6.82
CA TYR A 85 -6.30 -0.23 -6.77
C TYR A 85 -5.78 0.73 -7.85
N GLY A 86 -4.45 0.89 -7.94
CA GLY A 86 -3.80 1.86 -8.81
C GLY A 86 -4.09 1.64 -10.30
N THR A 87 -4.09 0.39 -10.76
CA THR A 87 -4.40 0.08 -12.16
C THR A 87 -5.83 0.44 -12.52
N ARG A 88 -6.81 0.18 -11.64
CA ARG A 88 -8.23 0.52 -11.87
C ARG A 88 -8.47 2.03 -11.86
N ILE A 89 -7.96 2.74 -10.85
CA ILE A 89 -8.22 4.16 -10.70
C ILE A 89 -7.56 5.01 -11.79
N LEU A 90 -6.41 4.58 -12.32
CA LEU A 90 -5.74 5.25 -13.44
C LEU A 90 -6.44 5.03 -14.78
N GLN A 91 -7.13 3.90 -14.96
CA GLN A 91 -7.89 3.61 -16.19
C GLN A 91 -9.20 4.41 -16.28
N ARG A 92 -9.77 4.82 -15.14
CA ARG A 92 -11.01 5.61 -15.11
C ARG A 92 -10.75 7.05 -15.56
N THR A 93 -11.57 7.53 -16.49
CA THR A 93 -11.46 8.87 -17.08
C THR A 93 -12.57 9.83 -16.64
N GLN A 94 -13.71 9.32 -16.19
CA GLN A 94 -14.87 10.12 -15.80
C GLN A 94 -15.07 10.08 -14.28
N PHE A 95 -15.11 11.26 -13.66
CA PHE A 95 -15.31 11.43 -12.22
C PHE A 95 -16.34 12.54 -11.99
N THR A 96 -17.17 12.38 -10.97
CA THR A 96 -18.11 13.42 -10.54
C THR A 96 -17.41 14.37 -9.56
N ASP A 97 -16.65 13.83 -8.62
CA ASP A 97 -15.76 14.55 -7.71
C ASP A 97 -14.34 13.96 -7.81
N LEU A 98 -13.48 14.59 -8.62
CA LEU A 98 -12.10 14.13 -8.83
C LEU A 98 -11.31 14.02 -7.53
N TYR A 99 -11.51 14.93 -6.58
CA TYR A 99 -10.72 14.92 -5.36
C TYR A 99 -11.12 13.73 -4.49
N THR A 100 -12.42 13.56 -4.23
CA THR A 100 -12.91 12.49 -3.36
C THR A 100 -12.71 11.12 -3.99
N GLU A 101 -12.96 11.00 -5.30
CA GLU A 101 -12.94 9.71 -5.99
C GLU A 101 -11.54 9.27 -6.44
N LYS A 102 -10.63 10.20 -6.74
CA LYS A 102 -9.30 9.89 -7.29
C LYS A 102 -8.16 10.36 -6.40
N TYR A 103 -8.02 11.66 -6.18
CA TYR A 103 -6.81 12.21 -5.57
C TYR A 103 -6.61 11.79 -4.13
N LYS A 104 -7.69 11.78 -3.34
CA LYS A 104 -7.66 11.33 -1.95
C LYS A 104 -7.25 9.87 -1.84
N GLY A 105 -7.81 8.99 -2.67
CA GLY A 105 -7.47 7.57 -2.68
C GLY A 105 -6.03 7.32 -3.14
N ILE A 106 -5.56 8.03 -4.17
CA ILE A 106 -4.15 8.00 -4.59
C ILE A 106 -3.24 8.44 -3.44
N GLY A 107 -3.56 9.53 -2.75
CA GLY A 107 -2.77 10.01 -1.61
C GLY A 107 -2.62 8.96 -0.51
N VAL A 108 -3.71 8.28 -0.12
CA VAL A 108 -3.67 7.20 0.88
C VAL A 108 -2.90 5.97 0.37
N ALA A 109 -3.03 5.63 -0.91
CA ALA A 109 -2.28 4.52 -1.50
C ALA A 109 -0.76 4.78 -1.51
N LEU A 110 -0.35 6.03 -1.81
CA LEU A 110 1.04 6.47 -1.72
C LEU A 110 1.54 6.48 -0.27
N ASP A 111 0.71 6.88 0.70
CA ASP A 111 1.03 6.81 2.13
C ASP A 111 1.34 5.37 2.57
N MET A 112 0.45 4.44 2.21
CA MET A 112 0.62 3.01 2.46
C MET A 112 1.94 2.49 1.87
N PHE A 113 2.22 2.82 0.62
CA PHE A 113 3.43 2.34 -0.04
C PHE A 113 4.69 2.96 0.57
N SER A 114 4.64 4.24 0.96
CA SER A 114 5.75 4.91 1.64
C SER A 114 6.08 4.27 2.99
N HIS A 115 5.05 3.94 3.78
CA HIS A 115 5.22 3.16 5.01
C HIS A 115 5.84 1.78 4.76
N ALA A 116 5.45 1.11 3.67
CA ALA A 116 5.99 -0.19 3.32
C ALA A 116 7.47 -0.12 2.90
N LEU A 117 7.87 0.94 2.18
CA LEU A 117 9.26 1.19 1.77
C LEU A 117 10.15 1.59 2.97
N HIS A 118 9.65 2.45 3.85
CA HIS A 118 10.40 2.93 5.02
C HIS A 118 10.34 1.98 6.24
N GLY A 119 9.59 0.88 6.14
CA GLY A 119 9.26 0.01 7.27
C GLY A 119 10.44 -0.77 7.86
N ASN A 120 11.56 -0.90 7.15
CA ASN A 120 12.78 -1.61 7.56
C ASN A 120 12.57 -3.07 8.02
N TYR A 121 11.47 -3.72 7.63
CA TYR A 121 11.15 -5.10 7.97
C TYR A 121 11.46 -6.10 6.84
N THR A 122 11.94 -5.63 5.68
CA THR A 122 12.35 -6.46 4.54
C THR A 122 13.54 -5.84 3.82
N ASN A 123 14.42 -6.66 3.25
CA ASN A 123 15.51 -6.20 2.40
C ASN A 123 15.08 -6.26 0.93
N PHE A 124 15.02 -5.10 0.26
CA PHE A 124 14.52 -5.03 -1.12
C PHE A 124 15.40 -5.72 -2.16
N GLY A 125 16.69 -5.95 -1.87
CA GLY A 125 17.59 -6.68 -2.77
C GLY A 125 17.18 -8.15 -2.98
N VAL A 126 16.38 -8.73 -2.06
CA VAL A 126 15.92 -10.12 -2.20
C VAL A 126 14.90 -10.29 -3.34
N PHE A 127 14.15 -9.24 -3.69
CA PHE A 127 13.15 -9.33 -4.75
C PHE A 127 13.80 -9.59 -6.11
N GLU A 128 14.92 -8.93 -6.40
CA GLU A 128 15.70 -9.18 -7.62
C GLU A 128 16.29 -10.59 -7.63
N LEU A 129 16.83 -11.06 -6.50
CA LEU A 129 17.39 -12.41 -6.36
C LEU A 129 16.36 -13.52 -6.62
N TYR A 130 15.10 -13.32 -6.22
CA TYR A 130 14.01 -14.27 -6.42
C TYR A 130 13.22 -14.04 -7.72
N SER A 131 13.65 -13.10 -8.59
CA SER A 131 12.90 -12.71 -9.80
C SER A 131 11.46 -12.27 -9.49
N ASP A 132 11.24 -11.63 -8.34
CA ASP A 132 9.95 -11.10 -7.89
C ASP A 132 9.82 -9.63 -8.32
N ASN A 133 8.85 -9.35 -9.18
CA ASN A 133 8.62 -8.02 -9.74
C ASN A 133 7.73 -7.12 -8.87
N SER A 134 7.37 -7.54 -7.65
CA SER A 134 6.44 -6.78 -6.79
C SER A 134 6.93 -5.35 -6.54
N LEU A 135 8.22 -5.17 -6.22
CA LEU A 135 8.80 -3.85 -5.98
C LEU A 135 8.79 -2.98 -7.25
N SER A 136 9.28 -3.51 -8.37
CA SER A 136 9.41 -2.74 -9.62
C SER A 136 8.06 -2.33 -10.19
N GLN A 137 7.07 -3.25 -10.17
CA GLN A 137 5.71 -2.97 -10.61
C GLN A 137 5.01 -1.95 -9.72
N SER A 138 5.10 -2.11 -8.39
CA SER A 138 4.50 -1.17 -7.44
C SER A 138 5.13 0.22 -7.55
N MET A 139 6.45 0.31 -7.68
CA MET A 139 7.16 1.59 -7.82
C MET A 139 6.77 2.31 -9.12
N SER A 140 6.75 1.59 -10.24
CA SER A 140 6.34 2.17 -11.53
C SER A 140 4.91 2.72 -11.48
N LEU A 141 3.98 1.95 -10.91
CA LEU A 141 2.60 2.38 -10.78
C LEU A 141 2.42 3.54 -9.79
N ALA A 142 3.17 3.56 -8.68
CA ALA A 142 3.16 4.67 -7.73
C ALA A 142 3.59 5.99 -8.41
N LEU A 143 4.64 5.95 -9.22
CA LEU A 143 5.07 7.11 -10.01
C LEU A 143 4.02 7.53 -11.06
N GLN A 144 3.37 6.57 -11.73
CA GLN A 144 2.26 6.89 -12.63
C GLN A 144 1.07 7.54 -11.90
N MET A 145 0.76 7.09 -10.68
CA MET A 145 -0.25 7.72 -9.84
C MET A 145 0.15 9.15 -9.43
N CYS A 146 1.43 9.41 -9.18
CA CYS A 146 1.90 10.76 -8.94
C CYS A 146 1.66 11.66 -10.16
N LEU A 147 2.04 11.20 -11.34
CA LEU A 147 1.87 11.95 -12.60
C LEU A 147 0.40 12.16 -12.97
N ALA A 148 -0.52 11.38 -12.42
CA ALA A 148 -1.95 11.50 -12.67
C ALA A 148 -2.62 12.66 -11.91
N ILE A 149 -1.93 13.32 -10.97
CA ILE A 149 -2.43 14.49 -10.24
C ILE A 149 -1.78 15.76 -10.82
N PRO A 150 -2.55 16.67 -11.43
CA PRO A 150 -2.02 17.93 -11.94
C PRO A 150 -1.43 18.82 -10.83
N LEU A 151 -0.41 19.61 -11.17
CA LEU A 151 0.25 20.52 -10.22
C LEU A 151 -0.73 21.54 -9.57
N GLN A 152 -1.75 21.98 -10.31
CA GLN A 152 -2.77 22.89 -9.77
C GLN A 152 -3.54 22.26 -8.60
N GLU A 153 -3.87 20.98 -8.71
CA GLU A 153 -4.59 20.22 -7.69
C GLU A 153 -3.70 19.95 -6.46
N LEU A 154 -2.41 19.69 -6.67
CA LEU A 154 -1.43 19.56 -5.59
C LEU A 154 -1.38 20.84 -4.73
N ASN A 155 -1.32 22.00 -5.38
CA ASN A 155 -1.34 23.29 -4.69
C ASN A 155 -2.68 23.57 -3.99
N HIS A 156 -3.80 23.15 -4.59
CA HIS A 156 -5.12 23.32 -3.99
C HIS A 156 -5.32 22.43 -2.75
N TYR A 157 -4.78 21.21 -2.76
CA TYR A 157 -4.95 20.21 -1.70
C TYR A 157 -3.67 19.91 -0.90
N LEU A 158 -2.80 20.91 -0.71
CA LEU A 158 -1.50 20.80 -0.03
C LEU A 158 -1.50 19.95 1.26
N LYS A 159 -2.48 20.17 2.15
CA LYS A 159 -2.57 19.45 3.42
C LYS A 159 -2.99 17.98 3.24
N ALA A 160 -3.92 17.72 2.33
CA ALA A 160 -4.48 16.40 2.12
C ALA A 160 -3.53 15.51 1.30
N LEU A 161 -2.76 16.10 0.39
CA LEU A 161 -1.78 15.41 -0.45
C LEU A 161 -0.36 15.48 0.14
N LYS A 162 -0.22 15.70 1.45
CA LYS A 162 1.07 15.54 2.14
C LYS A 162 1.73 14.17 1.87
N PRO A 163 1.00 13.04 1.85
CA PRO A 163 1.61 11.74 1.54
C PRO A 163 2.24 11.65 0.15
N TYR A 164 1.72 12.39 -0.83
CA TYR A 164 2.30 12.46 -2.17
C TYR A 164 3.73 13.02 -2.12
N TYR A 165 3.93 14.13 -1.40
CA TYR A 165 5.24 14.76 -1.27
C TYR A 165 6.20 13.88 -0.49
N TYR A 166 5.72 13.24 0.58
CA TYR A 166 6.51 12.29 1.36
C TYR A 166 6.98 11.11 0.50
N PHE A 167 6.11 10.56 -0.35
CA PHE A 167 6.49 9.50 -1.27
C PHE A 167 7.57 9.97 -2.25
N LEU A 168 7.43 11.18 -2.83
CA LEU A 168 8.44 11.71 -3.75
C LEU A 168 9.80 11.88 -3.06
N GLU A 169 9.85 12.45 -1.86
CA GLU A 169 11.08 12.57 -1.07
C GLU A 169 11.75 11.22 -0.78
N LEU A 170 10.96 10.14 -0.69
CA LEU A 170 11.48 8.80 -0.48
C LEU A 170 11.96 8.15 -1.80
N ALA A 171 11.31 8.50 -2.91
CA ALA A 171 11.57 7.95 -4.24
C ALA A 171 12.75 8.62 -4.97
N THR A 172 13.12 9.86 -4.61
CA THR A 172 14.20 10.65 -5.21
C THR A 172 15.38 10.82 -4.28
#